data_AF-A0A7W5IP73-F1
#
_entry.id   AF-A0A7W5IP73-F1
#
_cell.length_a   1.000
_cell.length_b   1.000
_cell.length_c   1.000
_cell.angle_alpha   90.00
_cell.angle_beta   90.00
_cell.angle_gamma   90.00
#
_symmetry.space_group_name_H-M   'P 1'
#
loop_
_entity.id
_entity.type
_entity.pdbx_description
1 polymer ?
#
loop_
_entity_poly.entity_id
_entity_poly.type
_entity_poly.pdbx_seq_one_letter_code
_entity_poly.pdbx_strand_id
1 'polypeptide(L)' 'MRVITSQLPLEHWHAWLQDPTLADAILDRLAHQAHKLPVKGDSMRRNTKSDSADA' A
#
# COMPACT_ATOMS: atom_id res chain seq x y z
N MET A 1 -8.61 -4.15 15.05
CA MET A 1 -8.62 -3.80 13.61
C MET A 1 -7.17 -3.68 13.15
N ARG A 2 -6.73 -4.47 12.14
CA ARG A 2 -5.39 -4.36 11.58
C ARG A 2 -5.47 -3.61 10.25
N VAL A 3 -4.63 -2.60 10.08
CA VAL A 3 -4.53 -1.82 8.84
C VAL A 3 -3.14 -2.03 8.27
N ILE A 4 -3.08 -2.34 6.99
CA ILE A 4 -1.83 -2.52 6.25
C ILE A 4 -1.84 -1.51 5.10
N THR A 5 -0.77 -0.73 4.99
CA THR A 5 -0.56 0.20 3.87
C THR A 5 0.54 -0.36 2.98
N SER A 6 0.36 -0.23 1.68
CA SER A 6 1.37 -0.63 0.71
C SER A 6 1.40 0.33 -0.45
N GLN A 7 2.62 0.60 -0.92
CA GLN A 7 2.88 1.42 -2.10
C GLN A 7 2.72 0.60 -3.40
N LEU A 8 2.55 -0.72 -3.28
CA LEU A 8 2.40 -1.65 -4.39
C LEU A 8 0.99 -2.26 -4.38
N PRO A 9 0.29 -2.28 -5.53
CA PRO A 9 -0.97 -2.99 -5.65
C PRO A 9 -0.81 -4.46 -5.26
N LEU A 10 -1.85 -5.07 -4.66
CA LEU A 10 -1.83 -6.45 -4.17
C LEU A 10 -1.40 -7.47 -5.25
N GLU A 11 -1.77 -7.21 -6.50
CA GLU A 11 -1.41 -8.04 -7.66
C GLU A 11 0.11 -8.16 -7.87
N HIS A 12 0.87 -7.13 -7.47
CA HIS A 12 2.33 -7.10 -7.64
C HIS A 12 3.06 -7.76 -6.47
N TRP A 13 2.36 -8.13 -5.39
CA TRP A 13 2.99 -8.74 -4.24
C TRP A 13 3.51 -10.14 -4.55
N HIS A 14 2.80 -10.90 -5.39
CA HIS A 14 3.23 -12.23 -5.83
C HIS A 14 4.58 -12.20 -6.55
N ALA A 15 4.81 -11.16 -7.37
CA ALA A 15 6.08 -10.98 -8.06
C ALA A 15 7.19 -10.40 -7.15
N TRP A 16 6.83 -9.65 -6.11
CA TRP A 16 7.76 -9.02 -5.19
C TRP A 16 8.24 -9.97 -4.08
N LEU A 17 7.33 -10.77 -3.52
CA LEU A 17 7.66 -11.89 -2.65
C LEU A 17 8.22 -13.00 -3.54
N GLN A 18 9.53 -13.04 -3.71
CA GLN A 18 10.25 -13.99 -4.57
C GLN A 18 10.05 -15.49 -4.25
N ASP A 19 9.16 -15.83 -3.31
CA ASP A 19 8.71 -17.18 -3.00
C ASP A 19 7.19 -17.26 -3.18
N PRO A 20 6.70 -18.01 -4.19
CA PRO A 20 5.27 -18.14 -4.45
C PRO A 20 4.51 -18.80 -3.30
N THR A 21 5.14 -19.70 -2.54
CA THR A 21 4.52 -20.41 -1.41
C THR A 21 4.25 -19.45 -0.26
N LEU A 22 5.22 -18.57 0.02
CA LEU A 22 5.09 -17.56 1.06
C LEU A 22 4.12 -16.46 0.65
N ALA A 23 4.16 -16.04 -0.62
CA ALA A 23 3.24 -15.07 -1.19
C ALA A 23 1.79 -15.54 -1.05
N ASP A 24 1.51 -16.79 -1.42
CA ASP A 24 0.18 -17.39 -1.26
C ASP A 24 -0.24 -17.44 0.21
N ALA A 25 0.61 -17.93 1.11
CA ALA A 25 0.27 -18.03 2.54
C ALA A 25 -0.03 -16.66 3.20
N ILE A 26 0.67 -15.60 2.79
CA ILE A 26 0.44 -14.24 3.29
C ILE A 26 -0.84 -13.65 2.70
N LEU A 27 -1.06 -13.83 1.39
CA LEU A 27 -2.28 -13.37 0.72
C LEU A 27 -3.52 -14.08 1.26
N ASP A 28 -3.45 -15.38 1.55
CA ASP A 28 -4.57 -16.13 2.10
C ASP A 28 -4.98 -15.62 3.49
N ARG A 29 -4.01 -15.19 4.30
CA ARG A 29 -4.29 -14.65 5.65
C ARG A 29 -4.71 -13.18 5.63
N LEU A 30 -4.11 -12.37 4.76
CA LEU A 30 -4.36 -10.92 4.73
C LEU A 30 -5.49 -10.55 3.78
N ALA A 31 -5.49 -11.07 2.55
CA ALA A 31 -6.46 -10.68 1.52
C ALA A 31 -7.85 -11.27 1.75
N HIS A 32 -7.95 -12.46 2.38
CA HIS A 32 -9.23 -13.13 2.61
C HIS A 32 -10.20 -12.32 3.48
N GLN A 33 -9.68 -11.49 4.39
CA GLN A 33 -10.49 -10.60 5.25
C GLN A 33 -10.21 -9.11 5.03
N ALA A 34 -9.46 -8.75 3.99
CA ALA A 34 -9.10 -7.35 3.76
C ALA A 34 -10.13 -6.60 2.90
N HIS A 35 -10.51 -5.42 3.36
CA HIS A 35 -11.12 -4.40 2.51
C HIS A 35 -10.03 -3.64 1.75
N LYS A 36 -10.02 -3.78 0.42
CA LYS A 36 -9.05 -3.11 -0.44
C LYS A 36 -9.46 -1.65 -0.65
N LEU A 37 -8.64 -0.72 -0.20
CA LEU A 37 -8.85 0.72 -0.36
C LEU A 37 -7.74 1.31 -1.24
N PRO A 38 -7.94 1.42 -2.57
CA PRO A 38 -6.95 2.02 -3.44
C PRO A 38 -6.89 3.52 -3.19
N VAL A 39 -5.76 3.99 -2.66
CA VAL A 39 -5.52 5.42 -2.44
C VAL A 39 -4.93 6.03 -3.71
N LYS A 40 -5.57 7.08 -4.22
CA LYS A 40 -5.11 7.86 -5.36
C LYS A 40 -5.01 9.33 -4.95
N GLY A 41 -4.02 10.03 -5.48
CA GLY A 41 -3.80 11.45 -5.19
C GLY A 41 -2.33 11.80 -5.16
N ASP A 42 -2.04 13.09 -5.25
CA ASP A 42 -0.69 13.61 -5.13
C ASP A 42 -0.15 13.47 -3.71
N SER A 43 1.18 13.44 -3.60
CA SER A 43 1.83 13.40 -2.28
C SER A 43 1.43 14.62 -1.46
N MET A 44 0.68 14.40 -0.38
CA MET A 44 0.29 15.45 0.57
C MET A 44 1.51 16.12 1.23
N ARG A 45 2.70 15.50 1.16
CA ARG A 45 3.97 16.12 1.60
C ARG A 45 4.42 17.28 0.71
N ARG A 46 3.95 17.35 -0.56
CA ARG A 46 4.23 18.50 -1.44
C ARG A 46 3.43 19.74 -1.00
N ASN A 47 2.21 19.54 -0.51
CA ASN A 47 1.33 20.62 -0.09
C ASN A 47 1.86 21.39 1.13
N THR A 48 2.71 20.77 1.97
CA THR A 48 3.28 21.45 3.15
C THR A 48 4.51 22.30 2.85
N LYS A 49 5.10 22.19 1.64
CA LYS A 49 6.27 23.00 1.24
C LYS A 49 5.89 24.28 0.49
N SER A 50 4.70 24.33 -0.09
CA SER A 50 4.16 25.55 -0.72
C SER A 50 3.66 26.55 0.31
N ASP A 51 3.24 26.11 1.50
CA ASP A 51 2.67 27.00 2.52
C ASP A 51 3.72 27.70 3.41
N SER A 52 5.02 27.37 3.26
CA SER A 52 6.11 27.95 4.05
C SER A 52 7.10 28.80 3.24
N ALA A 53 6.83 29.04 1.95
CA ALA A 53 7.69 29.86 1.09
C ALA A 53 7.09 31.25 0.77
N ASP A 54 5.84 31.51 1.15
CA ASP A 54 5.14 32.79 0.98
C ASP A 54 4.64 33.34 2.34
N ALA A 55 5.54 33.44 3.32
CA ALA A 55 5.35 34.21 4.56
C ALA A 55 6.57 35.06 4.87
#